data_AF-A0A2D8BX63-F1
#
_entry.id   AF-A0A2D8BX63-F1
#
_cell.length_a   1.000
_cell.length_b   1.000
_cell.length_c   1.000
_cell.angle_alpha   90.00
_cell.angle_beta   90.00
_cell.angle_gamma   90.00
#
_symmetry.space_group_name_H-M   'P 1'
#
loop_
_entity.id
_entity.type
_entity.pdbx_description
1 polymer ?
#
loop_
_entity_poly.entity_id
_entity_poly.type
_entity_poly.pdbx_seq_one_letter_code
_entity_poly.pdbx_strand_id
1 'polypeptide(L)'
;MKKYEIHDLLRYFHNAKKPDGTLFPILGEDSLALTACLSYILEDTNFCIKAYSGTGKTVLMEAISNLLPKDYMYTVEHMSETAIWYDEEKINKSRFVCIPEAQKIPEGVMEIIKTWADGRTAERKKTDVTIGATVGQWLHPKYVLMAVAVENDKGSAMFDTELERRCMIMHTNPTVKQTELVVKHKLMNSALPKATMSSMSDEEIEGLKKHLEVALRERDEDDSTVIKNPCAPFLFDAIPSAFPVSRSKVQYLLRLINAIARFYPDEIIRMEKDGIKYGLVSPKHNWLGLRIYLNSFVEECLHMPSHGTDILKLFPDTRLDKFGFADSETVKMSEGELKKAAKAAGLPFTKLRPVLAGLMMTGFLEVDDEGGKKLYYKSPLINEPVSKINWSELIEETKNFIRNEWTEVSDEYIRRSCSSIKIVDPFSGDNIELGERAKTALEVKSADYPSVFKTANDAKIKDYESFLLKAEGDYNEKEGKAVKAYFEKIKTTT
;
A
#
# COMPACT_ATOMS: atom_id res chain seq x y z
N MET A 1 -5.95 -22.57 15.49
CA MET A 1 -6.03 -21.99 14.13
C MET A 1 -4.61 -21.76 13.63
N LYS A 2 -4.32 -21.97 12.33
CA LYS A 2 -3.05 -21.53 11.74
C LYS A 2 -3.01 -20.00 11.85
N LYS A 3 -1.92 -19.43 12.37
CA LYS A 3 -1.75 -17.98 12.44
C LYS A 3 -1.40 -17.49 11.03
N TYR A 4 -2.28 -16.71 10.43
CA TYR A 4 -2.04 -16.09 9.12
C TYR A 4 -1.20 -14.84 9.29
N GLU A 5 -0.25 -14.63 8.38
CA GLU A 5 0.54 -13.41 8.29
C GLU A 5 0.14 -12.60 7.06
N ILE A 6 0.38 -11.28 7.05
CA ILE A 6 0.13 -10.44 5.86
C ILE A 6 0.90 -10.95 4.64
N HIS A 7 2.04 -11.61 4.85
CA HIS A 7 2.76 -12.29 3.78
C HIS A 7 1.95 -13.41 3.11
N ASP A 8 1.08 -14.13 3.84
CA ASP A 8 0.18 -15.12 3.24
C ASP A 8 -0.85 -14.48 2.32
N LEU A 9 -1.28 -13.25 2.63
CA LEU A 9 -2.13 -12.46 1.74
C LEU A 9 -1.40 -12.06 0.45
N LEU A 10 -0.10 -11.73 0.53
CA LEU A 10 0.71 -11.51 -0.66
C LEU A 10 0.87 -12.79 -1.49
N ARG A 11 1.15 -13.91 -0.83
CA ARG A 11 1.21 -15.24 -1.48
C ARG A 11 -0.10 -15.56 -2.19
N TYR A 12 -1.26 -15.22 -1.61
CA TYR A 12 -2.54 -15.37 -2.29
C TYR A 12 -2.58 -14.60 -3.62
N PHE A 13 -2.16 -13.33 -3.64
CA PHE A 13 -2.14 -12.54 -4.88
C PHE A 13 -1.19 -13.10 -5.94
N HIS A 14 -0.07 -13.68 -5.52
CA HIS A 14 0.85 -14.40 -6.40
C HIS A 14 0.29 -15.74 -6.91
N ASN A 15 -0.81 -16.22 -6.34
CA ASN A 15 -1.47 -17.48 -6.69
C ASN A 15 -2.94 -17.29 -7.10
N ALA A 16 -3.36 -16.07 -7.42
CA ALA A 16 -4.76 -15.79 -7.75
C ALA A 16 -5.22 -16.63 -8.96
N LYS A 17 -6.46 -17.14 -8.89
CA LYS A 17 -7.05 -18.08 -9.86
C LYS A 17 -8.39 -17.60 -10.35
N LYS A 18 -8.63 -17.74 -11.67
CA LYS A 18 -9.88 -17.38 -12.34
C LYS A 18 -10.98 -18.30 -11.86
N PRO A 19 -12.26 -17.94 -12.07
CA PRO A 19 -13.37 -18.86 -11.84
C PRO A 19 -13.20 -20.20 -12.58
N ASP A 20 -12.47 -20.22 -13.69
CA ASP A 20 -12.13 -21.43 -14.46
C ASP A 20 -10.90 -22.20 -13.93
N GLY A 21 -10.32 -21.78 -12.81
CA GLY A 21 -9.13 -22.39 -12.19
C GLY A 21 -7.80 -22.05 -12.89
N THR A 22 -7.78 -21.10 -13.82
CA THR A 22 -6.54 -20.64 -14.48
C THR A 22 -5.80 -19.64 -13.60
N LEU A 23 -4.49 -19.85 -13.41
CA LEU A 23 -3.63 -18.95 -12.66
C LEU A 23 -3.53 -17.58 -13.35
N PHE A 24 -3.69 -16.53 -12.57
CA PHE A 24 -3.49 -15.14 -12.93
C PHE A 24 -2.75 -14.43 -11.79
N PRO A 25 -1.42 -14.56 -11.65
CA PRO A 25 -0.75 -13.92 -10.52
C PRO A 25 -0.70 -12.40 -10.68
N ILE A 26 -0.78 -11.70 -9.57
CA ILE A 26 -0.45 -10.27 -9.47
C ILE A 26 1.04 -10.17 -9.17
N LEU A 27 1.86 -9.77 -10.14
CA LEU A 27 3.33 -9.73 -9.99
C LEU A 27 3.82 -8.28 -10.12
N GLY A 28 4.65 -7.84 -9.17
CA GLY A 28 5.24 -6.50 -9.18
C GLY A 28 4.35 -5.37 -8.65
N GLU A 29 3.13 -5.71 -8.22
CA GLU A 29 2.10 -4.80 -7.67
C GLU A 29 1.80 -5.12 -6.19
N ASP A 30 2.80 -5.61 -5.46
CA ASP A 30 2.63 -6.21 -4.13
C ASP A 30 2.05 -5.21 -3.11
N SER A 31 2.60 -3.99 -3.06
CA SER A 31 2.11 -2.92 -2.17
C SER A 31 0.69 -2.49 -2.54
N LEU A 32 0.40 -2.35 -3.84
CA LEU A 32 -0.93 -2.02 -4.36
C LEU A 32 -1.95 -3.09 -3.96
N ALA A 33 -1.61 -4.37 -4.13
CA ALA A 33 -2.50 -5.48 -3.82
C ALA A 33 -2.81 -5.59 -2.33
N LEU A 34 -1.78 -5.51 -1.47
CA LEU A 34 -1.94 -5.54 -0.02
C LEU A 34 -2.74 -4.33 0.47
N THR A 35 -2.40 -3.12 0.02
CA THR A 35 -3.09 -1.90 0.43
C THR A 35 -4.55 -1.95 0.02
N ALA A 36 -4.84 -2.18 -1.26
CA ALA A 36 -6.19 -2.25 -1.78
C ALA A 36 -7.02 -3.30 -1.03
N CYS A 37 -6.48 -4.50 -0.80
CA CYS A 37 -7.17 -5.55 -0.07
C CYS A 37 -7.50 -5.14 1.37
N LEU A 38 -6.50 -4.71 2.14
CA LEU A 38 -6.64 -4.43 3.56
C LEU A 38 -7.55 -3.22 3.80
N SER A 39 -7.32 -2.11 3.09
CA SER A 39 -8.10 -0.90 3.28
C SER A 39 -9.54 -1.05 2.78
N TYR A 40 -9.75 -1.70 1.63
CA TYR A 40 -11.08 -1.86 1.04
C TYR A 40 -11.93 -2.85 1.84
N ILE A 41 -11.39 -4.04 2.13
CA ILE A 41 -12.16 -5.12 2.76
C ILE A 41 -12.31 -4.88 4.26
N LEU A 42 -11.21 -4.61 4.99
CA LEU A 42 -11.24 -4.62 6.46
C LEU A 42 -11.54 -3.26 7.08
N GLU A 43 -11.45 -2.16 6.32
CA GLU A 43 -11.69 -0.80 6.81
C GLU A 43 -12.58 0.03 5.88
N ASP A 44 -13.33 -0.63 4.98
CA ASP A 44 -14.45 -0.02 4.28
C ASP A 44 -14.05 1.32 3.60
N THR A 45 -12.87 1.31 2.98
CA THR A 45 -12.29 2.50 2.38
C THR A 45 -12.54 2.52 0.89
N ASN A 46 -13.18 3.58 0.39
CA ASN A 46 -13.31 3.78 -1.06
C ASN A 46 -11.93 3.87 -1.70
N PHE A 47 -11.73 3.09 -2.75
CA PHE A 47 -10.41 2.86 -3.32
C PHE A 47 -10.44 3.03 -4.85
N CYS A 48 -9.43 3.69 -5.40
CA CYS A 48 -9.31 3.93 -6.83
C CYS A 48 -7.92 3.53 -7.33
N ILE A 49 -7.90 2.67 -8.34
CA ILE A 49 -6.68 2.24 -9.03
C ILE A 49 -6.57 3.03 -10.34
N LYS A 50 -5.59 3.94 -10.43
CA LYS A 50 -5.27 4.67 -11.66
C LYS A 50 -4.16 3.96 -12.41
N ALA A 51 -4.45 3.48 -13.62
CA ALA A 51 -3.58 2.53 -14.31
C ALA A 51 -3.63 2.67 -15.83
N TYR A 52 -2.52 2.36 -16.52
CA TYR A 52 -2.51 2.22 -17.98
C TYR A 52 -3.35 1.03 -18.42
N SER A 53 -3.74 1.00 -19.70
CA SER A 53 -4.35 -0.21 -20.24
C SER A 53 -3.32 -1.36 -20.22
N GLY A 54 -3.77 -2.58 -19.92
CA GLY A 54 -2.92 -3.76 -19.90
C GLY A 54 -2.05 -3.99 -18.65
N THR A 55 -2.06 -3.12 -17.64
CA THR A 55 -1.26 -3.30 -16.40
C THR A 55 -1.90 -4.21 -15.35
N GLY A 56 -3.01 -4.89 -15.66
CA GLY A 56 -3.62 -5.88 -14.76
C GLY A 56 -4.60 -5.33 -13.72
N LYS A 57 -5.08 -4.09 -13.86
CA LYS A 57 -6.06 -3.48 -12.93
C LYS A 57 -7.33 -4.33 -12.69
N THR A 58 -7.96 -4.83 -13.76
CA THR A 58 -9.15 -5.70 -13.67
C THR A 58 -8.83 -7.01 -12.97
N VAL A 59 -7.64 -7.54 -13.24
CA VAL A 59 -7.14 -8.79 -12.68
C VAL A 59 -6.95 -8.65 -11.16
N LEU A 60 -6.40 -7.53 -10.70
CA LEU A 60 -6.28 -7.23 -9.28
C LEU A 60 -7.66 -7.10 -8.60
N MET A 61 -8.61 -6.40 -9.23
CA MET A 61 -9.96 -6.27 -8.70
C MET A 61 -10.65 -7.64 -8.56
N GLU A 62 -10.53 -8.50 -9.58
CA GLU A 62 -11.04 -9.88 -9.53
C GLU A 62 -10.40 -10.68 -8.39
N ALA A 63 -9.08 -10.56 -8.17
CA ALA A 63 -8.41 -11.23 -7.05
C ALA A 63 -8.97 -10.76 -5.70
N ILE A 64 -9.16 -9.45 -5.51
CA ILE A 64 -9.72 -8.90 -4.28
C ILE A 64 -11.16 -9.39 -4.07
N SER A 65 -11.99 -9.36 -5.12
CA SER A 65 -13.38 -9.83 -5.04
C SER A 65 -13.49 -11.32 -4.73
N ASN A 66 -12.52 -12.13 -5.16
CA ASN A 66 -12.49 -13.57 -4.91
C ASN A 66 -12.10 -13.95 -3.47
N LEU A 67 -11.67 -13.00 -2.64
CA LEU A 67 -11.38 -13.22 -1.22
C LEU A 67 -12.63 -13.26 -0.34
N LEU A 68 -13.75 -12.70 -0.83
CA LEU A 68 -15.03 -12.68 -0.12
C LEU A 68 -16.07 -13.56 -0.82
N PRO A 69 -17.14 -13.98 -0.12
CA PRO A 69 -18.29 -14.60 -0.75
C PRO A 69 -18.92 -13.66 -1.79
N LYS A 70 -19.43 -14.23 -2.89
CA LYS A 70 -19.97 -13.46 -4.02
C LYS A 70 -21.06 -12.46 -3.62
N ASP A 71 -21.86 -12.80 -2.61
CA ASP A 71 -22.98 -11.97 -2.16
C ASP A 71 -22.54 -10.64 -1.51
N TYR A 72 -21.26 -10.51 -1.13
CA TYR A 72 -20.71 -9.27 -0.59
C TYR A 72 -20.43 -8.22 -1.68
N MET A 73 -20.26 -8.65 -2.94
CA MET A 73 -19.75 -7.83 -4.04
C MET A 73 -20.80 -7.64 -5.14
N TYR A 74 -20.96 -6.40 -5.61
CA TYR A 74 -21.72 -6.09 -6.82
C TYR A 74 -20.83 -5.38 -7.84
N THR A 75 -20.85 -5.82 -9.10
CA THR A 75 -20.03 -5.22 -10.16
C THR A 75 -20.88 -4.32 -11.05
N VAL A 76 -20.45 -3.07 -11.23
CA VAL A 76 -21.06 -2.11 -12.16
C VAL A 76 -20.23 -2.06 -13.44
N GLU A 77 -20.79 -2.56 -14.53
CA GLU A 77 -20.18 -2.54 -15.86
C GLU A 77 -21.20 -2.10 -16.92
N HIS A 78 -20.83 -1.11 -17.75
CA HIS A 78 -21.62 -0.68 -18.92
C HIS A 78 -23.10 -0.34 -18.64
N MET A 79 -23.40 0.14 -17.44
CA MET A 79 -24.76 0.47 -17.02
C MET A 79 -25.17 1.89 -17.40
N SER A 80 -26.44 2.06 -17.78
CA SER A 80 -27.05 3.39 -17.89
C SER A 80 -27.41 3.93 -16.51
N GLU A 81 -27.63 5.24 -16.42
CA GLU A 81 -28.07 5.90 -15.18
C GLU A 81 -29.37 5.31 -14.65
N THR A 82 -30.28 4.85 -15.51
CA THR A 82 -31.53 4.21 -15.08
C THR A 82 -31.34 2.76 -14.64
N ALA A 83 -30.36 2.05 -15.22
CA ALA A 83 -30.13 0.64 -14.92
C ALA A 83 -29.69 0.41 -13.47
N ILE A 84 -28.91 1.33 -12.88
CA ILE A 84 -28.46 1.19 -11.48
C ILE A 84 -29.62 1.14 -10.49
N TRP A 85 -30.70 1.87 -10.78
CA TRP A 85 -31.92 1.87 -9.96
C TRP A 85 -32.76 0.61 -10.17
N TYR A 86 -32.60 -0.12 -11.28
CA TYR A 86 -33.31 -1.40 -11.46
C TYR A 86 -32.69 -2.54 -10.67
N ASP A 87 -31.41 -2.43 -10.33
CA ASP A 87 -30.69 -3.40 -9.50
C ASP A 87 -30.63 -3.00 -8.01
N GLU A 88 -31.52 -2.10 -7.57
CA GLU A 88 -31.62 -1.60 -6.19
C GLU A 88 -31.53 -2.70 -5.13
N GLU A 89 -32.30 -3.77 -5.28
CA GLU A 89 -32.31 -4.89 -4.33
C GLU A 89 -30.94 -5.60 -4.24
N LYS A 90 -30.28 -5.83 -5.39
CA LYS A 90 -28.97 -6.50 -5.43
C LYS A 90 -27.88 -5.61 -4.85
N ILE A 91 -27.87 -4.33 -5.23
CA ILE A 91 -26.91 -3.35 -4.75
C ILE A 91 -27.07 -3.19 -3.23
N ASN A 92 -28.30 -3.06 -2.74
CA ASN A 92 -28.55 -2.89 -1.31
C ASN A 92 -28.16 -4.13 -0.48
N LYS A 93 -28.27 -5.34 -1.03
CA LYS A 93 -27.77 -6.58 -0.39
C LYS A 93 -26.25 -6.69 -0.38
N SER A 94 -25.58 -6.18 -1.41
CA SER A 94 -24.12 -6.15 -1.44
C SER A 94 -23.56 -5.17 -0.42
N ARG A 95 -22.33 -5.40 0.05
CA ARG A 95 -21.59 -4.44 0.88
C ARG A 95 -20.70 -3.54 0.03
N PHE A 96 -20.09 -4.15 -0.97
CA PHE A 96 -18.99 -3.62 -1.75
C PHE A 96 -19.40 -3.51 -3.22
N VAL A 97 -18.96 -2.44 -3.88
CA VAL A 97 -19.23 -2.20 -5.30
C VAL A 97 -17.93 -2.10 -6.07
N CYS A 98 -17.76 -2.94 -7.10
CA CYS A 98 -16.61 -2.93 -7.99
C CYS A 98 -16.96 -2.24 -9.31
N ILE A 99 -16.11 -1.30 -9.75
CA ILE A 99 -16.28 -0.56 -11.01
C ILE A 99 -14.99 -0.67 -11.83
N PRO A 100 -14.85 -1.70 -12.69
CA PRO A 100 -13.60 -1.98 -13.40
C PRO A 100 -13.20 -0.92 -14.45
N GLU A 101 -14.16 -0.13 -14.92
CA GLU A 101 -13.95 0.92 -15.91
C GLU A 101 -14.73 2.20 -15.54
N ALA A 102 -14.29 2.87 -14.47
CA ALA A 102 -14.96 4.06 -13.95
C ALA A 102 -14.98 5.24 -14.95
N GLN A 103 -14.12 5.26 -15.98
CA GLN A 103 -14.21 6.26 -17.05
C GLN A 103 -15.39 6.05 -18.03
N LYS A 104 -16.09 4.92 -17.95
CA LYS A 104 -17.22 4.59 -18.83
C LYS A 104 -18.58 4.72 -18.17
N ILE A 105 -18.65 4.96 -16.85
CA ILE A 105 -19.93 5.13 -16.17
C ILE A 105 -20.53 6.51 -16.48
N PRO A 106 -21.86 6.68 -16.48
CA PRO A 106 -22.51 7.98 -16.63
C PRO A 106 -22.25 8.92 -15.44
N GLU A 107 -22.35 10.23 -15.67
CA GLU A 107 -22.16 11.26 -14.64
C GLU A 107 -23.14 11.10 -13.46
N GLY A 108 -24.42 10.79 -13.73
CA GLY A 108 -25.41 10.54 -12.68
C GLY A 108 -25.05 9.34 -11.77
N VAL A 109 -24.35 8.33 -12.29
CA VAL A 109 -23.83 7.22 -11.47
C VAL A 109 -22.63 7.69 -10.63
N MET A 110 -21.80 8.59 -11.17
CA MET A 110 -20.70 9.19 -10.41
C MET A 110 -21.20 10.01 -9.22
N GLU A 111 -22.30 10.74 -9.37
CA GLU A 111 -22.92 11.48 -8.25
C GLU A 111 -23.48 10.55 -7.16
N ILE A 112 -23.99 9.38 -7.53
CA ILE A 112 -24.37 8.34 -6.56
C ILE A 112 -23.13 7.88 -5.77
N ILE A 113 -22.01 7.62 -6.46
CA ILE A 113 -20.75 7.19 -5.82
C ILE A 113 -20.21 8.26 -4.87
N LYS A 114 -20.24 9.54 -5.28
CA LYS A 114 -19.87 10.68 -4.41
C LYS A 114 -20.75 10.73 -3.16
N THR A 115 -22.06 10.52 -3.32
CA THR A 115 -23.02 10.48 -2.21
C THR A 115 -22.73 9.33 -1.25
N TRP A 116 -22.45 8.14 -1.78
CA TRP A 116 -22.04 6.98 -0.97
C TRP A 116 -20.73 7.19 -0.24
N ALA A 117 -19.78 7.88 -0.86
CA ALA A 117 -18.50 8.18 -0.24
C ALA A 117 -18.60 9.18 0.93
N ASP A 118 -19.67 9.96 0.99
CA ASP A 118 -20.06 10.77 2.15
C ASP A 118 -20.90 9.98 3.19
N GLY A 119 -21.12 8.68 2.99
CA GLY A 119 -21.96 7.83 3.84
C GLY A 119 -23.47 8.11 3.71
N ARG A 120 -23.90 8.77 2.63
CA ARG A 120 -25.29 9.15 2.42
C ARG A 120 -26.01 8.18 1.50
N THR A 121 -27.31 8.03 1.72
CA THR A 121 -28.19 7.24 0.83
C THR A 121 -28.50 8.07 -0.41
N ALA A 122 -28.40 7.47 -1.60
CA ALA A 122 -28.83 8.12 -2.84
C ALA A 122 -30.32 7.86 -3.08
N GLU A 123 -31.04 8.90 -3.46
CA GLU A 123 -32.50 8.89 -3.57
C GLU A 123 -32.95 9.27 -4.97
N ARG A 124 -33.96 8.58 -5.49
CA ARG A 124 -34.63 8.96 -6.73
C ARG A 124 -36.13 8.79 -6.62
N LYS A 125 -36.87 9.73 -7.20
CA LYS A 125 -38.32 9.63 -7.39
C LYS A 125 -38.61 9.16 -8.82
N LYS A 126 -39.45 8.14 -8.96
CA LYS A 126 -39.92 7.62 -10.24
C LYS A 126 -41.44 7.58 -10.26
N THR A 127 -42.04 8.05 -11.35
CA THR A 127 -43.48 7.85 -11.56
C THR A 127 -43.71 6.44 -12.08
N ASP A 128 -44.47 5.65 -11.32
CA ASP A 128 -44.91 4.33 -11.73
C ASP A 128 -46.22 4.48 -12.52
N VAL A 129 -46.14 4.22 -13.82
CA VAL A 129 -47.25 4.40 -14.76
C VAL A 129 -48.36 3.37 -14.53
N THR A 130 -48.05 2.22 -13.92
CA THR A 130 -49.00 1.14 -13.64
C THR A 130 -49.91 1.45 -12.45
N ILE A 131 -49.41 2.20 -11.46
CA ILE A 131 -50.19 2.61 -10.27
C ILE A 131 -50.51 4.10 -10.23
N GLY A 132 -50.01 4.89 -11.20
CA GLY A 132 -50.25 6.33 -11.30
C GLY A 132 -49.64 7.15 -10.15
N ALA A 133 -48.67 6.60 -9.43
CA ALA A 133 -48.10 7.19 -8.21
C ALA A 133 -46.57 7.35 -8.33
N THR A 134 -46.01 8.30 -7.57
CA THR A 134 -44.57 8.46 -7.44
C THR A 134 -44.03 7.51 -6.38
N VAL A 135 -43.15 6.60 -6.80
CA VAL A 135 -42.42 5.66 -5.93
C VAL A 135 -41.00 6.18 -5.72
N GLY A 136 -40.53 6.15 -4.47
CA GLY A 136 -39.15 6.46 -4.11
C GLY A 136 -38.28 5.22 -4.19
N GLN A 137 -37.07 5.35 -4.75
CA GLN A 137 -36.03 4.33 -4.76
C GLN A 137 -34.84 4.82 -3.95
N TRP A 138 -34.20 3.89 -3.23
CA TRP A 138 -33.16 4.18 -2.25
C TRP A 138 -31.96 3.27 -2.45
N LEU A 139 -30.79 3.87 -2.62
CA LEU A 139 -29.53 3.14 -2.70
C LEU A 139 -28.69 3.46 -1.47
N HIS A 140 -28.63 2.51 -0.54
CA HIS A 140 -27.84 2.64 0.70
C HIS A 140 -26.35 2.83 0.39
N PRO A 141 -25.61 3.57 1.24
CA PRO A 141 -24.19 3.81 1.02
C PRO A 141 -23.42 2.50 0.88
N LYS A 142 -22.55 2.46 -0.13
CA LYS A 142 -21.65 1.33 -0.43
C LYS A 142 -20.20 1.80 -0.52
N TYR A 143 -19.28 0.89 -0.26
CA TYR A 143 -17.86 1.14 -0.44
C TYR A 143 -17.43 0.70 -1.82
N VAL A 144 -16.72 1.56 -2.54
CA VAL A 144 -16.46 1.40 -3.97
C VAL A 144 -14.98 1.14 -4.25
N LEU A 145 -14.68 0.08 -5.00
CA LEU A 145 -13.39 -0.18 -5.62
C LEU A 145 -13.47 0.15 -7.11
N MET A 146 -12.80 1.21 -7.52
CA MET A 146 -12.81 1.72 -8.89
C MET A 146 -11.47 1.49 -9.57
N ALA A 147 -11.50 1.27 -10.88
CA ALA A 147 -10.32 1.34 -11.73
C ALA A 147 -10.53 2.34 -12.86
N VAL A 148 -9.53 3.21 -13.06
CA VAL A 148 -9.53 4.28 -14.05
C VAL A 148 -8.36 4.10 -15.00
N ALA A 149 -8.64 4.10 -16.31
CA ALA A 149 -7.61 4.13 -17.34
C ALA A 149 -7.07 5.55 -17.56
N VAL A 150 -5.78 5.79 -17.30
CA VAL A 150 -5.13 7.12 -17.44
C VAL A 150 -4.85 7.56 -18.87
N GLU A 151 -4.97 6.67 -19.86
CA GLU A 151 -4.75 7.01 -21.27
C GLU A 151 -5.88 7.84 -21.87
N ASN A 152 -7.07 7.79 -21.29
CA ASN A 152 -8.27 8.39 -21.85
C ASN A 152 -8.49 9.78 -21.26
N ASP A 153 -8.56 10.82 -22.09
CA ASP A 153 -8.72 12.21 -21.62
C ASP A 153 -10.05 12.43 -20.87
N LYS A 154 -11.04 11.56 -21.10
CA LYS A 154 -12.30 11.49 -20.32
C LYS A 154 -12.08 11.02 -18.87
N GLY A 155 -11.13 10.11 -18.63
CA GLY A 155 -10.85 9.58 -17.30
C GLY A 155 -10.26 10.63 -16.35
N SER A 156 -9.44 11.54 -16.87
CA SER A 156 -8.89 12.68 -16.12
C SER A 156 -9.91 13.80 -15.88
N ALA A 157 -10.90 13.96 -16.77
CA ALA A 157 -11.93 14.99 -16.64
C ALA A 157 -13.09 14.58 -15.72
N MET A 158 -13.36 13.27 -15.62
CA MET A 158 -14.47 12.75 -14.82
C MET A 158 -14.13 12.51 -13.35
N PHE A 159 -12.84 12.30 -13.05
CA PHE A 159 -12.35 12.14 -11.68
C PHE A 159 -11.93 13.51 -11.14
N ASP A 160 -12.91 14.26 -10.62
CA ASP A 160 -12.68 15.59 -10.07
C ASP A 160 -11.93 15.56 -8.73
N THR A 161 -11.41 16.72 -8.33
CA THR A 161 -10.67 16.90 -7.07
C THR A 161 -11.49 16.52 -5.84
N GLU A 162 -12.81 16.52 -5.94
CA GLU A 162 -13.73 16.14 -4.87
C GLU A 162 -13.70 14.63 -4.64
N LEU A 163 -13.86 13.83 -5.70
CA LEU A 163 -13.76 12.38 -5.63
C LEU A 163 -12.36 11.91 -5.22
N GLU A 164 -11.30 12.62 -5.64
CA GLU A 164 -9.92 12.31 -5.23
C GLU A 164 -9.66 12.42 -3.73
N ARG A 165 -10.41 13.29 -3.04
CA ARG A 165 -10.32 13.44 -1.58
C ARG A 165 -11.10 12.35 -0.85
N ARG A 166 -12.18 11.85 -1.47
CA ARG A 166 -13.09 10.83 -0.93
C ARG A 166 -12.65 9.38 -1.14
N CYS A 167 -11.57 9.18 -1.90
CA CYS A 167 -11.00 7.85 -2.14
C CYS A 167 -9.50 7.82 -1.82
N MET A 168 -9.03 6.64 -1.46
CA MET A 168 -7.61 6.28 -1.48
C MET A 168 -7.21 5.97 -2.92
N ILE A 169 -6.13 6.58 -3.43
CA ILE A 169 -5.72 6.45 -4.83
C ILE A 169 -4.35 5.81 -4.91
N MET A 170 -4.24 4.72 -5.66
CA MET A 170 -2.94 4.13 -5.97
C MET A 170 -2.76 3.94 -7.47
N HIS A 171 -1.49 3.91 -7.88
CA HIS A 171 -1.07 3.75 -9.27
C HIS A 171 -0.44 2.38 -9.51
N THR A 172 -0.70 1.78 -10.67
CA THR A 172 0.05 0.59 -11.11
C THR A 172 1.45 0.97 -11.54
N ASN A 173 2.40 0.06 -11.39
CA ASN A 173 3.80 0.21 -11.74
C ASN A 173 4.08 -0.29 -13.17
N PRO A 174 4.28 0.58 -14.19
CA PRO A 174 4.46 0.12 -15.57
C PRO A 174 5.93 -0.22 -15.90
N THR A 175 6.77 -0.59 -14.94
CA THR A 175 8.21 -0.79 -15.17
C THR A 175 8.54 -2.00 -16.05
N VAL A 176 9.71 -1.94 -16.72
CA VAL A 176 10.26 -3.05 -17.50
C VAL A 176 10.41 -4.30 -16.64
N LYS A 177 10.90 -4.16 -15.41
CA LYS A 177 11.07 -5.28 -14.47
C LYS A 177 9.74 -5.99 -14.21
N GLN A 178 8.67 -5.25 -14.00
CA GLN A 178 7.34 -5.84 -13.83
C GLN A 178 6.87 -6.54 -15.11
N THR A 179 7.08 -5.91 -16.27
CA THR A 179 6.73 -6.49 -17.56
C THR A 179 7.47 -7.82 -17.79
N GLU A 180 8.77 -7.87 -17.51
CA GLU A 180 9.59 -9.08 -17.61
C GLU A 180 9.10 -10.19 -16.68
N LEU A 181 8.73 -9.87 -15.43
CA LEU A 181 8.17 -10.84 -14.48
C LEU A 181 6.87 -11.45 -15.01
N VAL A 182 5.95 -10.61 -15.51
CA VAL A 182 4.67 -11.06 -16.05
C VAL A 182 4.87 -11.89 -17.32
N VAL A 183 5.74 -11.46 -18.23
CA VAL A 183 6.05 -12.20 -19.48
C VAL A 183 6.69 -13.55 -19.15
N LYS A 184 7.70 -13.57 -18.28
CA LYS A 184 8.35 -14.81 -17.83
C LYS A 184 7.33 -15.76 -17.22
N HIS A 185 6.45 -15.27 -16.35
CA HIS A 185 5.38 -16.10 -15.79
C HIS A 185 4.45 -16.67 -16.87
N LYS A 186 3.99 -15.86 -17.83
CA LYS A 186 3.12 -16.33 -18.93
C LYS A 186 3.80 -17.40 -19.79
N LEU A 187 5.09 -17.23 -20.09
CA LEU A 187 5.88 -18.22 -20.84
C LEU A 187 6.03 -19.52 -20.04
N MET A 188 6.34 -19.44 -18.74
CA MET A 188 6.45 -20.61 -17.86
C MET A 188 5.13 -21.35 -17.68
N ASN A 189 4.01 -20.62 -17.54
CA ASN A 189 2.67 -21.21 -17.46
C ASN A 189 2.28 -21.94 -18.76
N SER A 190 2.81 -21.53 -19.91
CA SER A 190 2.64 -22.25 -21.18
C SER A 190 3.52 -23.50 -21.28
N ALA A 191 4.64 -23.55 -20.53
CA ALA A 191 5.65 -24.59 -20.64
C ALA A 191 5.53 -25.67 -19.55
N LEU A 192 5.00 -25.34 -18.37
CA LEU A 192 4.96 -26.21 -17.20
C LEU A 192 3.53 -26.59 -16.79
N PRO A 193 3.33 -27.77 -16.16
CA PRO A 193 2.06 -28.11 -15.52
C PRO A 193 1.68 -27.10 -14.43
N LYS A 194 0.38 -26.83 -14.28
CA LYS A 194 -0.16 -25.86 -13.29
C LYS A 194 0.29 -26.14 -11.86
N ALA A 195 0.38 -27.42 -11.47
CA ALA A 195 0.78 -27.83 -10.11
C ALA A 195 2.20 -27.36 -9.73
N THR A 196 3.07 -27.15 -10.72
CA THR A 196 4.46 -26.71 -10.52
C THR A 196 4.60 -25.19 -10.34
N MET A 197 3.54 -24.42 -10.60
CA MET A 197 3.56 -22.96 -10.58
C MET A 197 2.92 -22.36 -9.31
N SER A 198 2.13 -23.13 -8.56
CA SER A 198 1.43 -22.66 -7.36
C SER A 198 2.32 -22.80 -6.12
N SER A 199 2.53 -21.72 -5.38
CA SER A 199 3.25 -21.72 -4.10
C SER A 199 2.32 -21.80 -2.88
N MET A 200 1.00 -21.86 -3.10
CA MET A 200 -0.03 -21.94 -2.07
C MET A 200 -1.05 -23.03 -2.43
N SER A 201 -1.48 -23.80 -1.42
CA SER A 201 -2.50 -24.84 -1.55
C SER A 201 -3.93 -24.26 -1.52
N ASP A 202 -4.90 -25.00 -2.04
CA ASP A 202 -6.30 -24.57 -2.01
C ASP A 202 -6.85 -24.54 -0.57
N GLU A 203 -6.38 -25.41 0.35
CA GLU A 203 -6.75 -25.33 1.77
C GLU A 203 -6.20 -24.07 2.45
N GLU A 204 -4.98 -23.65 2.10
CA GLU A 204 -4.41 -22.40 2.61
C GLU A 204 -5.20 -21.18 2.13
N ILE A 205 -5.57 -21.16 0.85
CA ILE A 205 -6.38 -20.08 0.26
C ILE A 205 -7.75 -20.00 0.95
N GLU A 206 -8.43 -21.13 1.10
CA GLU A 206 -9.76 -21.15 1.71
C GLU A 206 -9.72 -20.74 3.18
N GLY A 207 -8.69 -21.19 3.92
CA GLY A 207 -8.52 -20.75 5.30
C GLY A 207 -8.20 -19.26 5.43
N LEU A 208 -7.46 -18.66 4.47
CA LEU A 208 -7.24 -17.21 4.43
C LEU A 208 -8.53 -16.43 4.15
N LYS A 209 -9.38 -16.91 3.24
CA LYS A 209 -10.70 -16.31 3.00
C LYS A 209 -11.56 -16.32 4.25
N LYS A 210 -11.60 -17.47 4.94
CA LYS A 210 -12.33 -17.60 6.20
C LYS A 210 -11.78 -16.67 7.29
N HIS A 211 -10.45 -16.52 7.36
CA HIS A 211 -9.82 -15.57 8.29
C HIS A 211 -10.28 -14.13 8.05
N LEU A 212 -10.30 -13.68 6.78
CA LEU A 212 -10.80 -12.35 6.41
C LEU A 212 -12.29 -12.19 6.70
N GLU A 213 -13.11 -13.21 6.42
CA GLU A 213 -14.55 -13.20 6.71
C GLU A 213 -14.83 -13.08 8.21
N VAL A 214 -14.08 -13.79 9.06
CA VAL A 214 -14.18 -13.68 10.52
C VAL A 214 -13.79 -12.28 10.99
N ALA A 215 -12.65 -11.75 10.51
CA ALA A 215 -12.21 -10.40 10.85
C ALA A 215 -13.22 -9.32 10.44
N LEU A 216 -13.91 -9.53 9.30
CA LEU A 216 -14.96 -8.65 8.81
C LEU A 216 -16.19 -8.68 9.73
N ARG A 217 -16.64 -9.87 10.14
CA ARG A 217 -17.79 -10.06 11.02
C ARG A 217 -17.57 -9.46 12.41
N GLU A 218 -16.42 -9.73 13.04
CA GLU A 218 -16.07 -9.17 14.36
C GLU A 218 -16.08 -7.63 14.39
N ARG A 219 -15.85 -6.99 13.23
CA ARG A 219 -15.93 -5.54 13.11
C ARG A 219 -17.38 -5.04 13.06
N ASP A 220 -18.29 -5.79 12.45
CA ASP A 220 -19.65 -5.34 12.20
C ASP A 220 -20.61 -5.63 13.36
N GLU A 221 -20.17 -6.38 14.37
CA GLU A 221 -20.97 -6.67 15.55
C GLU A 221 -21.29 -5.39 16.36
N ASP A 222 -22.45 -5.36 16.99
CA ASP A 222 -22.93 -4.19 17.75
C ASP A 222 -22.02 -3.84 18.95
N ASP A 223 -21.27 -4.82 19.48
CA ASP A 223 -20.25 -4.68 20.53
C ASP A 223 -18.82 -4.64 19.96
N SER A 224 -18.69 -4.26 18.68
CA SER A 224 -17.41 -4.25 17.98
C SER A 224 -16.36 -3.43 18.70
N THR A 225 -15.13 -3.95 18.64
CA THR A 225 -13.99 -3.32 19.30
C THR A 225 -13.62 -2.02 18.59
N VAL A 226 -13.67 -0.91 19.31
CA VAL A 226 -13.23 0.41 18.84
C VAL A 226 -11.71 0.45 18.88
N ILE A 227 -11.10 0.49 17.70
CA ILE A 227 -9.65 0.50 17.57
C ILE A 227 -9.07 1.87 17.95
N LYS A 228 -8.05 1.87 18.80
CA LYS A 228 -7.25 3.04 19.16
C LYS A 228 -5.78 2.73 18.92
N ASN A 229 -5.05 3.73 18.42
CA ASN A 229 -3.64 3.60 18.09
C ASN A 229 -2.76 4.45 19.02
N PRO A 230 -2.20 3.86 20.09
CA PRO A 230 -1.26 4.52 20.99
C PRO A 230 0.00 5.08 20.31
N CYS A 231 0.38 4.55 19.15
CA CYS A 231 1.56 5.00 18.42
C CYS A 231 1.26 6.21 17.50
N ALA A 232 -0.02 6.49 17.22
CA ALA A 232 -0.41 7.49 16.23
C ALA A 232 0.13 8.91 16.48
N PRO A 233 0.18 9.43 17.73
CA PRO A 233 0.75 10.76 17.99
C PRO A 233 2.21 10.90 17.51
N PHE A 234 2.98 9.81 17.57
CA PHE A 234 4.40 9.76 17.26
C PHE A 234 4.68 9.48 15.77
N LEU A 235 3.64 9.26 14.97
CA LEU A 235 3.74 9.17 13.52
C LEU A 235 3.79 10.54 12.83
N PHE A 236 3.65 11.64 13.59
CA PHE A 236 3.59 12.99 13.03
C PHE A 236 4.80 13.31 12.13
N ASP A 237 5.99 12.88 12.52
CA ASP A 237 7.23 13.14 11.77
C ASP A 237 7.31 12.40 10.43
N ALA A 238 6.52 11.33 10.27
CA ALA A 238 6.39 10.61 9.01
C ALA A 238 5.38 11.25 8.05
N ILE A 239 4.55 12.18 8.54
CA ILE A 239 3.48 12.80 7.77
C ILE A 239 4.00 14.12 7.18
N PRO A 240 3.88 14.32 5.86
CA PRO A 240 4.38 15.54 5.23
C PRO A 240 3.42 16.70 5.53
N SER A 241 3.66 17.38 6.66
CA SER A 241 2.80 18.44 7.22
C SER A 241 2.79 19.74 6.41
N ALA A 242 3.75 19.92 5.49
CA ALA A 242 3.79 21.05 4.56
C ALA A 242 2.59 21.07 3.59
N PHE A 243 1.90 19.94 3.39
CA PHE A 243 0.84 19.80 2.40
C PHE A 243 -0.54 19.72 3.07
N PRO A 244 -1.49 20.62 2.74
CA PRO A 244 -2.84 20.57 3.31
C PRO A 244 -3.61 19.27 3.01
N VAL A 245 -3.25 18.58 1.94
CA VAL A 245 -3.82 17.29 1.52
C VAL A 245 -3.58 16.19 2.55
N SER A 246 -2.45 16.26 3.26
CA SER A 246 -2.13 15.34 4.36
C SER A 246 -3.22 15.31 5.42
N ARG A 247 -3.95 16.42 5.63
CA ARG A 247 -5.09 16.50 6.57
C ARG A 247 -6.21 15.52 6.22
N SER A 248 -6.53 15.38 4.93
CA SER A 248 -7.60 14.48 4.49
C SER A 248 -7.10 13.07 4.18
N LYS A 249 -5.79 12.89 3.93
CA LYS A 249 -5.20 11.59 3.58
C LYS A 249 -4.68 10.81 4.79
N VAL A 250 -4.30 11.47 5.88
CA VAL A 250 -3.76 10.78 7.09
C VAL A 250 -4.72 9.73 7.64
N GLN A 251 -6.03 9.97 7.52
CA GLN A 251 -7.04 9.00 7.91
C GLN A 251 -6.93 7.68 7.15
N TYR A 252 -6.51 7.68 5.88
CA TYR A 252 -6.34 6.44 5.09
C TYR A 252 -5.14 5.63 5.57
N LEU A 253 -4.04 6.29 5.95
CA LEU A 253 -2.91 5.62 6.61
C LEU A 253 -3.35 4.97 7.93
N LEU A 254 -4.08 5.71 8.77
CA LEU A 254 -4.57 5.20 10.05
C LEU A 254 -5.58 4.05 9.85
N ARG A 255 -6.48 4.16 8.87
CA ARG A 255 -7.39 3.07 8.49
C ARG A 255 -6.59 1.85 8.05
N LEU A 256 -5.58 1.97 7.20
CA LEU A 256 -4.77 0.82 6.81
C LEU A 256 -4.10 0.14 8.02
N ILE A 257 -3.57 0.93 8.97
CA ILE A 257 -3.00 0.39 10.21
C ILE A 257 -4.06 -0.35 11.04
N ASN A 258 -5.28 0.18 11.11
CA ASN A 258 -6.40 -0.51 11.77
C ASN A 258 -6.79 -1.80 11.05
N ALA A 259 -6.81 -1.80 9.70
CA ALA A 259 -7.06 -3.00 8.91
C ALA A 259 -6.03 -4.09 9.20
N ILE A 260 -4.76 -3.72 9.32
CA ILE A 260 -3.68 -4.63 9.70
C ILE A 260 -3.92 -5.15 11.12
N ALA A 261 -4.29 -4.30 12.08
CA ALA A 261 -4.60 -4.74 13.43
C ALA A 261 -5.76 -5.76 13.44
N ARG A 262 -6.83 -5.51 12.68
CA ARG A 262 -7.97 -6.42 12.52
C ARG A 262 -7.61 -7.74 11.85
N PHE A 263 -6.61 -7.74 10.99
CA PHE A 263 -6.05 -8.98 10.44
C PHE A 263 -5.37 -9.84 11.52
N TYR A 264 -4.92 -9.24 12.63
CA TYR A 264 -4.30 -9.92 13.77
C TYR A 264 -5.13 -9.76 15.06
N PRO A 265 -6.36 -10.33 15.13
CA PRO A 265 -7.27 -10.10 16.25
C PRO A 265 -6.70 -10.55 17.61
N ASP A 266 -5.85 -11.58 17.61
CA ASP A 266 -5.18 -12.10 18.81
C ASP A 266 -4.07 -11.17 19.36
N GLU A 267 -3.57 -10.26 18.52
CA GLU A 267 -2.53 -9.29 18.88
C GLU A 267 -3.14 -7.97 19.41
N ILE A 268 -4.45 -7.77 19.27
CA ILE A 268 -5.15 -6.61 19.81
C ILE A 268 -5.37 -6.80 21.31
N ILE A 269 -4.89 -5.85 22.11
CA ILE A 269 -5.19 -5.80 23.54
C ILE A 269 -6.53 -5.11 23.72
N ARG A 270 -7.50 -5.86 24.25
CA ARG A 270 -8.87 -5.40 24.42
C ARG A 270 -9.13 -5.00 25.87
N MET A 271 -9.85 -3.91 26.06
CA MET A 271 -10.33 -3.48 27.37
C MET A 271 -11.69 -2.80 27.27
N GLU A 272 -12.38 -2.67 28.39
CA GLU A 272 -13.63 -1.93 28.46
C GLU A 272 -13.44 -0.67 29.31
N LYS A 273 -13.80 0.49 28.76
CA LYS A 273 -13.76 1.78 29.46
C LYS A 273 -15.01 2.56 29.07
N ASP A 274 -15.73 3.09 30.06
CA ASP A 274 -16.97 3.87 29.84
C ASP A 274 -18.05 3.12 29.02
N GLY A 275 -18.13 1.79 29.19
CA GLY A 275 -19.08 0.92 28.45
C GLY A 275 -18.71 0.70 26.98
N ILE A 276 -17.50 1.10 26.57
CA ILE A 276 -16.97 0.93 25.22
C ILE A 276 -15.80 -0.05 25.26
N LYS A 277 -15.85 -1.06 24.40
CA LYS A 277 -14.78 -2.04 24.20
C LYS A 277 -13.73 -1.44 23.27
N TYR A 278 -12.57 -1.10 23.82
CA TYR A 278 -11.43 -0.59 23.07
C TYR A 278 -10.44 -1.70 22.71
N GLY A 279 -9.80 -1.55 21.56
CA GLY A 279 -8.71 -2.42 21.09
C GLY A 279 -7.48 -1.59 20.77
N LEU A 280 -6.35 -1.90 21.40
CA LEU A 280 -5.12 -1.15 21.25
C LEU A 280 -4.23 -1.75 20.16
N VAL A 281 -3.86 -0.92 19.19
CA VAL A 281 -2.93 -1.24 18.09
C VAL A 281 -1.49 -1.25 18.61
N SER A 282 -0.67 -2.21 18.19
CA SER A 282 0.74 -2.33 18.56
C SER A 282 1.70 -1.56 17.62
N PRO A 283 2.97 -1.33 18.02
CA PRO A 283 3.98 -0.78 17.11
C PRO A 283 4.22 -1.66 15.88
N LYS A 284 4.05 -3.00 15.99
CA LYS A 284 4.12 -3.93 14.84
C LYS A 284 3.12 -3.56 13.74
N HIS A 285 1.86 -3.29 14.08
CA HIS A 285 0.84 -2.95 13.09
C HIS A 285 1.17 -1.62 12.40
N ASN A 286 1.69 -0.65 13.15
CA ASN A 286 2.15 0.64 12.61
C ASN A 286 3.30 0.43 11.62
N TRP A 287 4.30 -0.38 11.97
CA TRP A 287 5.42 -0.69 11.08
C TRP A 287 4.94 -1.34 9.79
N LEU A 288 4.06 -2.34 9.88
CA LEU A 288 3.49 -3.01 8.71
C LEU A 288 2.72 -2.02 7.82
N GLY A 289 1.91 -1.13 8.40
CA GLY A 289 1.16 -0.12 7.64
C GLY A 289 2.07 0.85 6.90
N LEU A 290 3.11 1.34 7.58
CA LEU A 290 4.10 2.23 6.97
C LEU A 290 4.93 1.50 5.89
N ARG A 291 5.35 0.27 6.18
CA ARG A 291 6.10 -0.59 5.24
C ARG A 291 5.33 -0.81 3.95
N ILE A 292 4.00 -0.96 4.03
CA ILE A 292 3.13 -1.23 2.89
C ILE A 292 2.78 0.04 2.12
N TYR A 293 2.46 1.15 2.81
CA TYR A 293 1.76 2.28 2.17
C TYR A 293 2.46 3.64 2.32
N LEU A 294 3.48 3.82 3.16
CA LEU A 294 4.07 5.15 3.42
C LEU A 294 4.50 5.86 2.14
N ASN A 295 5.14 5.15 1.21
CA ASN A 295 5.59 5.75 -0.05
C ASN A 295 4.39 6.27 -0.87
N SER A 296 3.36 5.44 -1.05
CA SER A 296 2.15 5.84 -1.79
C SER A 296 1.36 6.93 -1.06
N PHE A 297 1.32 6.92 0.27
CA PHE A 297 0.74 7.98 1.07
C PHE A 297 1.43 9.33 0.82
N VAL A 298 2.76 9.33 0.80
CA VAL A 298 3.57 10.53 0.51
C VAL A 298 3.30 11.01 -0.92
N GLU A 299 3.28 10.10 -1.90
CA GLU A 299 2.94 10.41 -3.30
C GLU A 299 1.55 11.06 -3.42
N GLU A 300 0.54 10.52 -2.72
CA GLU A 300 -0.82 11.07 -2.69
C GLU A 300 -0.88 12.46 -2.03
N CYS A 301 -0.19 12.66 -0.91
CA CYS A 301 -0.17 13.95 -0.21
C CYS A 301 0.43 15.06 -1.05
N LEU A 302 1.34 14.69 -1.96
CA LEU A 302 2.03 15.63 -2.82
C LEU A 302 1.30 15.89 -4.14
N HIS A 303 0.08 15.36 -4.32
CA HIS A 303 -0.65 15.38 -5.59
C HIS A 303 0.21 14.94 -6.76
N MET A 304 1.09 13.96 -6.52
CA MET A 304 2.02 13.53 -7.54
C MET A 304 1.22 13.06 -8.77
N PRO A 305 1.45 13.63 -9.97
CA PRO A 305 0.74 13.18 -11.15
C PRO A 305 1.01 11.69 -11.40
N SER A 306 0.09 10.98 -12.06
CA SER A 306 0.29 9.59 -12.43
C SER A 306 1.66 9.40 -13.12
N HIS A 307 2.49 8.49 -12.60
CA HIS A 307 3.87 8.21 -13.07
C HIS A 307 4.89 9.33 -12.82
N GLY A 308 4.54 10.31 -11.98
CA GLY A 308 5.45 11.33 -11.50
C GLY A 308 6.67 10.72 -10.81
N THR A 309 6.50 9.68 -10.00
CA THR A 309 7.59 8.95 -9.35
C THR A 309 8.52 8.27 -10.34
N ASP A 310 7.94 7.61 -11.34
CA ASP A 310 8.71 6.93 -12.38
C ASP A 310 9.57 7.92 -13.18
N ILE A 311 9.04 9.11 -13.46
CA ILE A 311 9.79 10.20 -14.09
C ILE A 311 10.84 10.78 -13.14
N LEU A 312 10.51 10.99 -11.86
CA LEU A 312 11.45 11.50 -10.86
C LEU A 312 12.66 10.56 -10.71
N LYS A 313 12.46 9.24 -10.77
CA LYS A 313 13.55 8.25 -10.75
C LYS A 313 14.51 8.37 -11.95
N LEU A 314 14.11 9.02 -13.05
CA LEU A 314 15.01 9.28 -14.18
C LEU A 314 16.00 10.41 -13.88
N PHE A 315 15.66 11.29 -12.94
CA PHE A 315 16.56 12.35 -12.50
C PHE A 315 17.51 11.82 -11.43
N PRO A 316 18.81 12.16 -11.51
CA PRO A 316 19.71 12.01 -10.37
C PRO A 316 19.27 12.92 -9.22
N ASP A 317 19.75 12.61 -8.01
CA ASP A 317 19.42 13.41 -6.83
C ASP A 317 20.09 14.78 -6.86
N THR A 318 19.36 15.79 -6.42
CA THR A 318 19.80 17.18 -6.41
C THR A 318 20.83 17.39 -5.32
N ARG A 319 21.99 17.93 -5.69
CA ARG A 319 23.03 18.27 -4.74
C ARG A 319 22.72 19.64 -4.15
N LEU A 320 22.83 19.73 -2.83
CA LEU A 320 22.52 20.95 -2.09
C LEU A 320 23.80 21.70 -1.75
N ASP A 321 23.78 23.02 -1.96
CA ASP A 321 24.81 23.91 -1.45
C ASP A 321 24.67 24.14 0.07
N LYS A 322 25.60 24.90 0.65
CA LYS A 322 25.61 25.20 2.10
C LYS A 322 24.37 25.98 2.58
N PHE A 323 23.55 26.50 1.68
CA PHE A 323 22.35 27.28 1.96
C PHE A 323 21.06 26.52 1.65
N GLY A 324 21.15 25.26 1.18
CA GLY A 324 20.01 24.40 0.88
C GLY A 324 19.42 24.59 -0.51
N PHE A 325 20.11 25.29 -1.42
CA PHE A 325 19.71 25.44 -2.82
C PHE A 325 20.39 24.38 -3.69
N ALA A 326 19.79 24.08 -4.86
CA ALA A 326 20.43 23.23 -5.86
C ALA A 326 21.76 23.88 -6.30
N ASP A 327 22.84 23.13 -6.20
CA ASP A 327 24.17 23.62 -6.59
C ASP A 327 24.30 23.73 -8.13
N SER A 328 25.33 24.45 -8.59
CA SER A 328 25.63 24.58 -10.02
C SER A 328 26.04 23.27 -10.71
N GLU A 329 26.35 22.23 -9.93
CA GLU A 329 26.71 20.89 -10.43
C GLU A 329 25.51 19.93 -10.51
N THR A 330 24.33 20.38 -10.09
CA THR A 330 23.11 19.58 -10.15
C THR A 330 22.81 19.23 -11.60
N VAL A 331 22.69 17.94 -11.87
CA VAL A 331 22.48 17.44 -13.22
C VAL A 331 21.05 17.77 -13.65
N LYS A 332 20.94 18.67 -14.62
CA LYS A 332 19.67 19.09 -15.22
C LYS A 332 19.46 18.36 -16.54
N MET A 333 18.22 17.96 -16.82
CA MET A 333 17.88 17.21 -18.03
C MET A 333 16.89 17.98 -18.90
N SER A 334 17.10 17.98 -20.21
CA SER A 334 16.15 18.51 -21.18
C SER A 334 14.98 17.55 -21.43
N GLU A 335 13.88 18.06 -21.99
CA GLU A 335 12.73 17.23 -22.41
C GLU A 335 13.15 16.10 -23.38
N GLY A 336 14.14 16.36 -24.24
CA GLY A 336 14.65 15.37 -25.20
C GLY A 336 15.42 14.23 -24.53
N GLU A 337 16.22 14.54 -23.51
CA GLU A 337 16.96 13.55 -22.72
C GLU A 337 16.00 12.73 -21.85
N LEU A 338 15.00 13.38 -21.25
CA LEU A 338 13.95 12.70 -20.49
C LEU A 338 13.14 11.74 -21.37
N LYS A 339 12.81 12.12 -22.60
CA LYS A 339 12.15 11.19 -23.56
C LYS A 339 13.02 9.98 -23.88
N LYS A 340 14.33 10.16 -24.06
CA LYS A 340 15.26 9.05 -24.30
C LYS A 340 15.38 8.15 -23.07
N ALA A 341 15.52 8.73 -21.88
CA ALA A 341 15.61 8.00 -20.62
C ALA A 341 14.31 7.24 -20.30
N ALA A 342 13.15 7.88 -20.46
CA ALA A 342 11.85 7.26 -20.29
C ALA A 342 11.65 6.09 -21.27
N LYS A 343 12.03 6.27 -22.54
CA LYS A 343 11.99 5.19 -23.54
C LYS A 343 12.91 4.04 -23.17
N ALA A 344 14.12 4.32 -22.68
CA ALA A 344 15.06 3.29 -22.21
C ALA A 344 14.54 2.54 -20.98
N ALA A 345 13.83 3.24 -20.09
CA ALA A 345 13.18 2.68 -18.91
C ALA A 345 11.81 2.02 -19.19
N GLY A 346 11.37 1.97 -20.47
CA GLY A 346 10.11 1.36 -20.89
C GLY A 346 8.85 2.12 -20.50
N LEU A 347 8.97 3.39 -20.09
CA LEU A 347 7.84 4.21 -19.66
C LEU A 347 7.09 4.83 -20.86
N PRO A 348 5.75 5.03 -20.76
CA PRO A 348 4.96 5.69 -21.80
C PRO A 348 5.38 7.16 -22.01
N PHE A 349 6.14 7.44 -23.07
CA PHE A 349 6.74 8.76 -23.32
C PHE A 349 5.82 9.74 -24.08
N THR A 350 4.65 9.28 -24.55
CA THR A 350 3.70 10.07 -25.37
C THR A 350 3.00 11.18 -24.57
N LYS A 351 2.87 11.04 -23.25
CA LYS A 351 2.26 12.05 -22.35
C LYS A 351 3.25 12.68 -21.36
N LEU A 352 4.55 12.76 -21.69
CA LEU A 352 5.58 13.29 -20.79
C LEU A 352 5.34 14.76 -20.37
N ARG A 353 4.88 15.60 -21.30
CA ARG A 353 4.68 17.05 -21.05
C ARG A 353 3.64 17.36 -19.97
N PRO A 354 2.42 16.80 -20.01
CA PRO A 354 1.46 16.94 -18.92
C PRO A 354 2.01 16.53 -17.55
N VAL A 355 2.79 15.44 -17.50
CA VAL A 355 3.36 14.95 -16.23
C VAL A 355 4.47 15.87 -15.73
N LEU A 356 5.37 16.35 -16.60
CA LEU A 356 6.40 17.34 -16.24
C LEU A 356 5.78 18.67 -15.76
N ALA A 357 4.73 19.14 -16.45
CA ALA A 357 4.01 20.34 -16.04
C ALA A 357 3.33 20.15 -14.68
N GLY A 358 2.70 18.98 -14.45
CA GLY A 358 2.14 18.62 -13.15
C GLY A 358 3.21 18.61 -12.05
N LEU A 359 4.34 17.93 -12.29
CA LEU A 359 5.46 17.86 -11.35
C LEU A 359 6.03 19.24 -11.01
N MET A 360 6.17 20.13 -12.00
CA MET A 360 6.58 21.52 -11.77
C MET A 360 5.56 22.30 -10.93
N MET A 361 4.27 22.18 -11.26
CA MET A 361 3.19 22.87 -10.55
C MET A 361 3.10 22.43 -9.08
N THR A 362 3.39 21.17 -8.80
CA THR A 362 3.46 20.60 -7.44
C THR A 362 4.80 20.84 -6.75
N GLY A 363 5.78 21.47 -7.41
CA GLY A 363 7.09 21.78 -6.84
C GLY A 363 8.06 20.60 -6.78
N PHE A 364 7.81 19.51 -7.52
CA PHE A 364 8.73 18.38 -7.59
C PHE A 364 9.88 18.58 -8.58
N LEU A 365 9.61 19.33 -9.64
CA LEU A 365 10.63 19.70 -10.59
C LEU A 365 10.78 21.20 -10.60
N GLU A 366 12.01 21.64 -10.50
CA GLU A 366 12.38 23.01 -10.80
C GLU A 366 12.88 23.07 -12.24
N VAL A 367 12.72 24.25 -12.85
CA VAL A 367 13.13 24.49 -14.23
C VAL A 367 14.10 25.66 -14.25
N ASP A 368 15.23 25.44 -14.89
CA ASP A 368 16.13 26.51 -15.29
C ASP A 368 16.02 26.72 -16.80
N ASP A 369 16.15 27.97 -17.21
CA ASP A 369 16.20 28.33 -18.62
C ASP A 369 17.66 28.65 -18.99
N GLU A 370 18.34 27.67 -19.56
CA GLU A 370 19.71 27.82 -20.04
C GLU A 370 19.70 27.92 -21.57
N GLY A 371 19.89 29.13 -22.08
CA GLY A 371 19.99 29.38 -23.52
C GLY A 371 18.71 29.08 -24.32
N GLY A 372 17.52 29.28 -23.71
CA GLY A 372 16.22 29.04 -24.34
C GLY A 372 15.78 27.57 -24.34
N LYS A 373 16.52 26.71 -23.63
CA LYS A 373 16.15 25.32 -23.36
C LYS A 373 15.77 25.19 -21.90
N LYS A 374 14.55 24.71 -21.67
CA LYS A 374 14.08 24.29 -20.35
C LYS A 374 14.83 23.04 -19.91
N LEU A 375 15.59 23.16 -18.83
CA LEU A 375 16.25 22.07 -18.15
C LEU A 375 15.57 21.83 -16.81
N TYR A 376 15.20 20.58 -16.56
CA TYR A 376 14.47 20.18 -15.36
C TYR A 376 15.42 19.50 -14.37
N TYR A 377 15.19 19.66 -13.08
CA TYR A 377 15.89 18.96 -12.00
C TYR A 377 14.96 18.74 -10.80
N LYS A 378 15.27 17.78 -9.93
CA LYS A 378 14.46 17.50 -8.72
C LYS A 378 14.52 18.70 -7.76
N SER A 379 13.40 19.09 -7.17
CA SER A 379 13.44 20.10 -6.12
C SER A 379 14.15 19.59 -4.84
N PRO A 380 15.00 20.41 -4.20
CA PRO A 380 15.57 20.17 -2.86
C PRO A 380 14.56 19.80 -1.77
N LEU A 381 13.32 20.27 -1.91
CA LEU A 381 12.24 20.06 -0.94
C LEU A 381 11.79 18.59 -0.86
N ILE A 382 12.23 17.74 -1.79
CA ILE A 382 11.85 16.32 -1.88
C ILE A 382 12.79 15.41 -1.08
N ASN A 383 13.78 15.94 -0.34
CA ASN A 383 14.59 15.07 0.54
C ASN A 383 13.65 14.23 1.42
N GLU A 384 13.63 12.93 1.16
CA GLU A 384 12.50 12.04 1.37
C GLU A 384 11.95 12.11 2.81
N PRO A 385 10.64 12.32 3.02
CA PRO A 385 10.03 12.21 4.36
C PRO A 385 10.13 10.79 4.95
N VAL A 386 10.60 9.82 4.16
CA VAL A 386 10.70 8.39 4.49
C VAL A 386 11.79 8.07 5.53
N SER A 387 12.63 9.05 5.89
CA SER A 387 13.84 8.86 6.69
C SER A 387 13.74 9.18 8.20
N LYS A 388 12.58 9.64 8.71
CA LYS A 388 12.53 10.27 10.05
C LYS A 388 12.02 9.44 11.23
N ILE A 389 11.50 8.23 11.02
CA ILE A 389 10.98 7.44 12.16
C ILE A 389 12.11 6.71 12.87
N ASN A 390 12.41 7.13 14.10
CA ASN A 390 13.22 6.38 15.04
C ASN A 390 12.32 5.42 15.84
N TRP A 391 12.31 4.14 15.47
CA TRP A 391 11.44 3.14 16.10
C TRP A 391 11.70 2.95 17.59
N SER A 392 12.95 3.10 18.01
CA SER A 392 13.33 2.97 19.43
C SER A 392 12.67 4.06 20.27
N GLU A 393 12.74 5.29 19.78
CA GLU A 393 12.12 6.46 20.41
C GLU A 393 10.60 6.36 20.39
N LEU A 394 10.02 6.03 19.23
CA LEU A 394 8.57 5.83 19.09
C LEU A 394 8.04 4.76 20.05
N ILE A 395 8.77 3.64 20.21
CA ILE A 395 8.38 2.57 21.13
C ILE A 395 8.43 3.07 22.59
N GLU A 396 9.48 3.79 22.98
CA GLU A 396 9.58 4.35 24.35
C GLU A 396 8.51 5.40 24.63
N GLU A 397 8.23 6.29 23.68
CA GLU A 397 7.15 7.28 23.79
C GLU A 397 5.78 6.60 23.88
N THR A 398 5.57 5.52 23.12
CA THR A 398 4.36 4.71 23.19
C THR A 398 4.21 4.06 24.57
N LYS A 399 5.30 3.54 25.17
CA LYS A 399 5.27 2.98 26.54
C LYS A 399 4.83 4.04 27.54
N ASN A 400 5.36 5.27 27.43
CA ASN A 400 5.00 6.38 28.31
C ASN A 400 3.54 6.82 28.12
N PHE A 401 3.07 6.92 26.88
CA PHE A 401 1.68 7.25 26.57
C PHE A 401 0.71 6.24 27.18
N ILE A 402 0.98 4.95 27.01
CA ILE A 402 0.15 3.87 27.56
C ILE A 402 0.13 3.87 29.08
N ARG A 403 1.27 4.12 29.75
CA ARG A 403 1.33 4.24 31.22
C ARG A 403 0.48 5.37 31.76
N ASN A 404 0.29 6.44 30.99
CA ASN A 404 -0.47 7.62 31.42
C ASN A 404 -1.96 7.50 31.08
N GLU A 405 -2.30 7.11 29.85
CA GLU A 405 -3.68 7.16 29.33
C GLU A 405 -4.44 5.83 29.49
N TRP A 406 -3.72 4.72 29.57
CA TRP A 406 -4.24 3.34 29.56
C TRP A 406 -3.64 2.50 30.69
N THR A 407 -3.62 3.08 31.90
CA THR A 407 -2.98 2.52 33.10
C THR A 407 -3.33 1.06 33.37
N GLU A 408 -4.59 0.69 33.15
CA GLU A 408 -5.21 -0.59 33.49
C GLU A 408 -4.64 -1.76 32.69
N VAL A 409 -4.21 -1.49 31.44
CA VAL A 409 -3.63 -2.49 30.54
C VAL A 409 -2.17 -2.22 30.22
N SER A 410 -1.57 -1.22 30.87
CA SER A 410 -0.25 -0.72 30.51
C SER A 410 0.85 -1.78 30.62
N ASP A 411 0.88 -2.53 31.73
CA ASP A 411 1.85 -3.61 31.95
C ASP A 411 1.68 -4.78 30.97
N GLU A 412 0.44 -5.13 30.64
CA GLU A 412 0.15 -6.15 29.62
C GLU A 412 0.61 -5.67 28.25
N TYR A 413 0.26 -4.44 27.88
CA TYR A 413 0.60 -3.85 26.59
C TYR A 413 2.11 -3.73 26.39
N ILE A 414 2.83 -3.17 27.36
CA ILE A 414 4.27 -3.02 27.25
C ILE A 414 4.95 -4.39 27.09
N ARG A 415 4.55 -5.36 27.91
CA ARG A 415 5.11 -6.72 27.90
C ARG A 415 4.84 -7.44 26.57
N ARG A 416 3.60 -7.44 26.09
CA ARG A 416 3.19 -8.16 24.87
C ARG A 416 3.59 -7.45 23.58
N SER A 417 3.53 -6.11 23.56
CA SER A 417 3.59 -5.32 22.33
C SER A 417 4.85 -4.46 22.17
N CYS A 418 5.66 -4.26 23.22
CA CYS A 418 6.81 -3.33 23.19
C CYS A 418 8.16 -3.93 23.64
N SER A 419 8.24 -5.24 23.91
CA SER A 419 9.46 -5.89 24.42
C SER A 419 10.36 -6.42 23.31
N SER A 420 9.97 -7.52 22.65
CA SER A 420 10.63 -8.09 21.47
C SER A 420 9.57 -8.23 20.39
N ILE A 421 9.62 -7.31 19.43
CA ILE A 421 8.59 -7.20 18.40
C ILE A 421 9.08 -7.98 17.19
N LYS A 422 8.63 -9.23 17.07
CA LYS A 422 8.88 -10.08 15.91
C LYS A 422 7.84 -9.81 14.83
N ILE A 423 8.32 -9.57 13.62
CA ILE A 423 7.50 -9.21 12.46
C ILE A 423 7.91 -10.09 11.28
N VAL A 424 6.94 -10.59 10.54
CA VAL A 424 7.18 -11.17 9.22
C VAL A 424 7.04 -10.04 8.20
N ASP A 425 8.11 -9.76 7.46
CA ASP A 425 8.05 -8.75 6.39
C ASP A 425 6.99 -9.15 5.36
N PRO A 426 6.05 -8.26 5.02
CA PRO A 426 4.93 -8.62 4.15
C PRO A 426 5.39 -9.00 2.74
N PHE A 427 6.54 -8.48 2.28
CA PHE A 427 7.01 -8.65 0.91
C PHE A 427 7.96 -9.85 0.76
N SER A 428 8.93 -9.98 1.65
CA SER A 428 9.95 -11.05 1.60
C SER A 428 9.54 -12.31 2.36
N GLY A 429 8.67 -12.19 3.38
CA GLY A 429 8.37 -13.29 4.29
C GLY A 429 9.46 -13.54 5.35
N ASP A 430 10.50 -12.70 5.39
CA ASP A 430 11.60 -12.82 6.35
C ASP A 430 11.17 -12.40 7.76
N ASN A 431 11.71 -13.05 8.78
CA ASN A 431 11.55 -12.62 10.17
C ASN A 431 12.46 -11.42 10.47
N ILE A 432 11.86 -10.37 11.00
CA ILE A 432 12.49 -9.12 11.42
C ILE A 432 12.20 -8.91 12.90
N GLU A 433 13.17 -8.36 13.61
CA GLU A 433 12.98 -7.84 14.96
C GLU A 433 13.03 -6.32 14.95
N LEU A 434 11.97 -5.68 15.43
CA LEU A 434 11.94 -4.24 15.70
C LEU A 434 12.57 -3.99 17.07
N GLY A 435 13.69 -3.25 17.09
CA GLY A 435 14.41 -2.89 18.32
C GLY A 435 15.38 -1.72 18.11
N GLU A 436 16.22 -1.43 19.11
CA GLU A 436 17.11 -0.24 19.22
C GLU A 436 18.02 0.05 18.00
N ARG A 437 18.13 -0.88 17.05
CA ARG A 437 19.02 -0.81 15.89
C ARG A 437 18.30 -0.46 14.57
N ALA A 438 16.98 -0.37 14.55
CA ALA A 438 16.20 0.03 13.38
C ALA A 438 16.09 1.56 13.32
N LYS A 439 16.85 2.18 12.40
CA LYS A 439 17.01 3.65 12.35
C LYS A 439 16.02 4.36 11.42
N THR A 440 15.32 3.64 10.54
CA THR A 440 14.38 4.24 9.56
C THR A 440 13.07 3.45 9.46
N ALA A 441 12.05 4.07 8.85
CA ALA A 441 10.72 3.47 8.67
C ALA A 441 10.71 2.19 7.81
N LEU A 442 11.71 2.01 6.95
CA LEU A 442 11.77 0.93 5.95
C LEU A 442 13.00 0.02 6.04
N GLU A 443 13.99 0.32 6.90
CA GLU A 443 15.18 -0.53 7.04
C GLU A 443 14.82 -1.89 7.64
N VAL A 444 14.91 -2.92 6.81
CA VAL A 444 14.84 -4.32 7.18
C VAL A 444 16.27 -4.83 7.37
N LYS A 445 16.71 -5.03 8.61
CA LYS A 445 17.88 -5.89 8.90
C LYS A 445 17.32 -7.27 9.23
N SER A 446 17.53 -8.26 8.34
CA SER A 446 17.05 -9.63 8.56
C SER A 446 17.51 -10.11 9.93
N ALA A 447 16.62 -10.58 10.81
CA ALA A 447 17.02 -10.96 12.17
C ALA A 447 17.71 -12.35 12.22
N ASP A 448 17.61 -13.14 11.16
CA ASP A 448 18.18 -14.49 11.07
C ASP A 448 19.60 -14.47 10.49
N TYR A 449 20.54 -13.90 11.24
CA TYR A 449 21.95 -14.19 11.02
C TYR A 449 22.73 -14.29 12.34
N PRO A 450 23.80 -15.10 12.38
CA PRO A 450 24.60 -15.30 13.58
C PRO A 450 25.04 -13.97 14.19
N SER A 451 24.89 -13.84 15.52
CA SER A 451 25.20 -12.62 16.27
C SER A 451 26.66 -12.16 16.20
N VAL A 452 27.55 -12.99 15.62
CA VAL A 452 28.94 -12.64 15.31
C VAL A 452 29.05 -11.64 14.16
N PHE A 453 28.05 -11.57 13.28
CA PHE A 453 27.99 -10.58 12.21
C PHE A 453 27.22 -9.35 12.66
N LYS A 454 27.60 -8.17 12.14
CA LYS A 454 26.95 -6.87 12.39
C LYS A 454 25.87 -6.54 11.36
N THR A 455 25.90 -7.19 10.19
CA THR A 455 24.89 -7.03 9.13
C THR A 455 24.48 -8.38 8.54
N ALA A 456 23.31 -8.40 7.91
CA ALA A 456 22.79 -9.57 7.22
C ALA A 456 23.61 -9.91 5.96
N ASN A 457 24.12 -8.90 5.29
CA ASN A 457 24.94 -9.05 4.09
C ASN A 457 26.28 -9.70 4.44
N ASP A 458 26.86 -9.31 5.56
CA ASP A 458 28.08 -9.88 6.10
C ASP A 458 27.95 -11.38 6.37
N ALA A 459 26.80 -11.80 6.89
CA ALA A 459 26.50 -13.20 7.16
C ALA A 459 26.24 -14.05 5.91
N LYS A 460 25.90 -13.43 4.78
CA LYS A 460 25.73 -14.10 3.47
C LYS A 460 27.06 -14.33 2.76
N ILE A 461 28.16 -13.77 3.28
CA ILE A 461 29.50 -13.96 2.72
C ILE A 461 29.96 -15.40 3.03
N LYS A 462 30.47 -16.08 2.01
CA LYS A 462 30.71 -17.53 2.06
C LYS A 462 31.98 -17.93 2.81
N ASP A 463 32.96 -17.03 2.89
CA ASP A 463 34.27 -17.32 3.46
C ASP A 463 34.91 -16.07 4.08
N TYR A 464 35.86 -16.29 4.98
CA TYR A 464 36.50 -15.21 5.75
C TYR A 464 37.34 -14.26 4.89
N GLU A 465 37.94 -14.72 3.79
CA GLU A 465 38.75 -13.88 2.90
C GLU A 465 37.86 -12.90 2.13
N SER A 466 36.74 -13.40 1.59
CA SER A 466 35.69 -12.59 0.99
C SER A 466 35.06 -11.62 2.00
N PHE A 467 34.96 -12.02 3.28
CA PHE A 467 34.40 -11.19 4.35
C PHE A 467 35.30 -9.99 4.64
N LEU A 468 36.62 -10.17 4.73
CA LEU A 468 37.56 -9.06 4.96
C LEU A 468 37.51 -7.98 3.86
N LEU A 469 37.08 -8.36 2.65
CA LEU A 469 37.05 -7.46 1.49
C LEU A 469 35.69 -6.78 1.26
N LYS A 470 34.60 -7.41 1.72
CA LYS A 470 33.23 -7.02 1.36
C LYS A 470 32.32 -6.76 2.56
N ALA A 471 32.84 -6.91 3.79
CA ALA A 471 32.07 -6.63 4.99
C ALA A 471 31.64 -5.16 5.03
N GLU A 472 30.37 -4.94 5.31
CA GLU A 472 29.74 -3.63 5.46
C GLU A 472 29.83 -3.15 6.92
N GLY A 473 29.87 -4.09 7.87
CA GLY A 473 30.04 -3.79 9.30
C GLY A 473 31.45 -3.32 9.63
N ASP A 474 31.57 -2.34 10.53
CA ASP A 474 32.86 -1.94 11.11
C ASP A 474 33.22 -2.90 12.26
N TYR A 475 34.15 -3.84 12.04
CA TYR A 475 34.53 -4.86 13.02
C TYR A 475 35.84 -4.50 13.72
N ASN A 476 35.83 -4.49 15.06
CA ASN A 476 37.07 -4.38 15.82
C ASN A 476 37.83 -5.71 15.86
N GLU A 477 39.06 -5.69 16.38
CA GLU A 477 39.94 -6.87 16.36
C GLU A 477 39.38 -8.08 17.14
N LYS A 478 38.57 -7.85 18.19
CA LYS A 478 37.93 -8.93 18.96
C LYS A 478 36.75 -9.53 18.19
N GLU A 479 35.95 -8.69 17.56
CA GLU A 479 34.81 -9.09 16.75
C GLU A 479 35.27 -9.82 15.47
N GLY A 480 36.34 -9.34 14.83
CA GLY A 480 36.96 -9.99 13.67
C GLY A 480 37.48 -11.40 13.99
N LYS A 481 37.99 -11.63 15.21
CA LYS A 481 38.38 -12.97 15.70
C LYS A 481 37.18 -13.88 15.90
N ALA A 482 36.05 -13.35 16.38
CA ALA A 482 34.81 -14.11 16.53
C ALA A 482 34.21 -14.54 15.18
N VAL A 483 34.25 -13.67 14.17
CA VAL A 483 33.84 -14.00 12.80
C VAL A 483 34.76 -15.05 12.17
N LYS A 484 36.07 -14.93 12.37
CA LYS A 484 37.04 -15.93 11.88
C LYS A 484 36.74 -17.32 12.44
N ALA A 485 36.55 -17.41 13.76
CA ALA A 485 36.20 -18.65 14.44
C ALA A 485 34.89 -19.26 13.94
N TYR A 486 33.91 -18.42 13.57
CA TYR A 486 32.65 -18.87 12.98
C TYR A 486 32.86 -19.56 11.63
N PHE A 487 33.63 -18.96 10.71
CA PHE A 487 33.92 -19.57 9.41
C PHE A 487 34.78 -20.84 9.52
N GLU A 488 35.72 -20.89 10.46
CA GLU A 488 36.53 -22.09 10.74
C GLU A 488 35.68 -23.26 11.29
N LYS A 489 34.66 -22.94 12.11
CA LYS A 489 33.71 -23.93 12.63
C LYS A 489 32.79 -24.49 11.55
N ILE A 490 32.37 -23.67 10.58
CA ILE A 490 31.57 -24.16 9.45
C ILE A 490 32.39 -25.10 8.56
N LYS A 491 33.64 -24.74 8.25
CA LYS A 491 34.54 -25.58 7.43
C LYS A 491 34.84 -26.96 8.03
N THR A 492 34.65 -27.14 9.33
CA THR A 492 34.88 -28.42 10.03
C THR A 492 33.61 -29.27 10.18
N THR A 493 32.43 -28.74 9.82
CA THR A 493 31.13 -29.41 9.99
C THR A 493 30.49 -29.83 8.65
N THR A 494 31.04 -29.39 7.53
CA THR A 494 30.82 -29.90 6.15
C THR A 494 31.98 -30.78 5.75
#